data_AF-A0A7V9BTE3-F1
#
_entry.id   AF-A0A7V9BTE3-F1
#
_cell.length_a   1.000
_cell.length_b   1.000
_cell.length_c   1.000
_cell.angle_alpha   90.00
_cell.angle_beta   90.00
_cell.angle_gamma   90.00
#
_symmetry.space_group_name_H-M   'P 1'
#
loop_
_entity.id
_entity.type
_entity.pdbx_description
1 polymer ?
#
loop_
_entity_poly.entity_id
_entity_poly.type
_entity_poly.pdbx_seq_one_letter_code
_entity_poly.pdbx_strand_id
1 'polypeptide(L)'
;MRRIETYDFWRELLSLKDDLSLRELAERFNVTPGAISAAFKRTGTARLPAPPGPRALRQRGGFPDDEIEISFRGPVGDLVRPGSKDHLLAPWRGDLGRVPDAEVAERAGVSVRTVASFRARNAIPGYTGPRRVRRDGDERHAWRIVIRHEGNDREGVVLAETLAEAAAQVQLPGGRLVSVTWLGELLSPAAG
;
A
#
# COMPACT_ATOMS: atom_id res chain seq x y z
N MET A 1 -13.34 -30.18 4.66
CA MET A 1 -14.64 -29.92 3.99
C MET A 1 -14.81 -30.90 2.85
N ARG A 2 -16.01 -31.47 2.68
CA ARG A 2 -16.30 -32.34 1.53
C ARG A 2 -16.34 -31.51 0.24
N ARG A 3 -15.90 -32.11 -0.87
CA ARG A 3 -15.85 -31.46 -2.18
C ARG A 3 -17.25 -31.41 -2.76
N ILE A 4 -17.66 -30.30 -3.38
CA ILE A 4 -19.04 -30.16 -3.88
C ILE A 4 -19.35 -31.11 -5.05
N GLU A 5 -18.33 -31.55 -5.79
CA GLU A 5 -18.47 -32.53 -6.88
C GLU A 5 -18.81 -33.96 -6.42
N THR A 6 -18.74 -34.24 -5.11
CA THR A 6 -19.12 -35.55 -4.55
C THR A 6 -20.58 -35.60 -4.07
N TYR A 7 -21.32 -34.50 -4.19
CA TYR A 7 -22.73 -34.45 -3.79
C TYR A 7 -23.64 -34.80 -4.97
N ASP A 8 -24.82 -35.34 -4.67
CA ASP A 8 -25.77 -35.81 -5.68
C ASP A 8 -26.27 -34.68 -6.60
N PHE A 9 -26.36 -33.45 -6.08
CA PHE A 9 -26.77 -32.27 -6.84
C PHE A 9 -25.73 -31.84 -7.89
N TRP A 10 -24.52 -32.41 -7.90
CA TRP A 10 -23.47 -32.04 -8.85
C TRP A 10 -23.90 -32.20 -10.31
N ARG A 11 -24.66 -33.26 -10.62
CA ARG A 11 -25.17 -33.51 -11.98
C ARG A 11 -26.18 -32.46 -12.42
N GLU A 12 -27.07 -32.06 -11.51
CA GLU A 12 -28.05 -31.00 -11.76
C GLU A 12 -27.36 -29.64 -11.95
N LEU A 13 -26.35 -29.36 -11.12
CA LEU A 13 -25.54 -28.13 -11.22
C LEU A 13 -24.83 -28.04 -12.59
N LEU A 14 -24.27 -29.15 -13.08
CA LEU A 14 -23.64 -29.20 -14.41
C LEU A 14 -24.63 -28.93 -15.54
N SER A 15 -25.88 -29.39 -15.43
CA SER A 15 -26.91 -29.13 -16.43
C SER A 15 -27.29 -27.65 -16.53
N LEU A 16 -27.14 -26.90 -15.44
CA LEU A 16 -27.52 -25.48 -15.36
C LEU A 16 -26.32 -24.52 -15.48
N LYS A 17 -25.12 -25.05 -15.70
CA LYS A 17 -23.87 -24.27 -15.58
C LYS A 17 -23.78 -23.12 -16.58
N ASP A 18 -24.37 -23.28 -17.76
CA ASP A 18 -24.32 -22.28 -18.84
C ASP A 18 -25.54 -21.35 -18.83
N ASP A 19 -26.65 -21.80 -18.24
CA ASP A 19 -27.91 -21.03 -18.18
C ASP A 19 -27.94 -20.02 -17.02
N LEU A 20 -27.32 -20.36 -15.87
CA LEU A 20 -27.39 -19.57 -14.64
C LEU A 20 -26.03 -19.01 -14.25
N SER A 21 -25.97 -17.76 -13.78
CA SER A 21 -24.75 -17.15 -13.22
C SER A 21 -24.20 -17.94 -12.02
N LEU A 22 -22.91 -17.78 -11.71
CA LEU A 22 -22.29 -18.45 -10.55
C LEU A 22 -22.98 -18.10 -9.23
N ARG A 23 -23.61 -16.92 -9.16
CA ARG A 23 -24.34 -16.47 -7.97
C ARG A 23 -25.69 -17.16 -7.84
N GLU A 24 -26.43 -17.29 -8.94
CA GLU A 24 -27.72 -18.01 -8.94
C GLU A 24 -27.52 -19.51 -8.65
N LEU A 25 -26.47 -20.12 -9.22
CA LEU A 25 -26.09 -21.49 -8.87
C LEU A 25 -25.73 -21.61 -7.37
N ALA A 26 -25.00 -20.64 -6.84
CA ALA A 26 -24.64 -20.61 -5.43
C ALA A 26 -25.85 -20.50 -4.50
N GLU A 27 -26.81 -19.63 -4.83
CA GLU A 27 -28.06 -19.46 -4.08
C GLU A 27 -28.93 -20.72 -4.17
N ARG A 28 -29.07 -21.30 -5.37
CA ARG A 28 -29.89 -22.50 -5.60
C ARG A 28 -29.38 -23.74 -4.87
N PHE A 29 -28.06 -23.96 -4.88
CA PHE A 29 -27.45 -25.15 -4.27
C PHE A 29 -26.89 -24.88 -2.86
N ASN A 30 -27.15 -23.69 -2.29
CA ASN A 30 -26.66 -23.25 -0.98
C ASN A 30 -25.15 -23.47 -0.78
N VAL A 31 -24.35 -23.10 -1.79
CA VAL A 31 -22.89 -23.20 -1.79
C VAL A 31 -22.28 -21.86 -2.18
N THR A 32 -21.03 -21.62 -1.81
CA THR A 32 -20.39 -20.35 -2.19
C THR A 32 -20.03 -20.33 -3.68
N PRO A 33 -20.11 -19.16 -4.37
CA PRO A 33 -19.71 -19.06 -5.79
C PRO A 33 -18.27 -19.50 -6.04
N GLY A 34 -17.38 -19.27 -5.06
CA GLY A 34 -15.99 -19.71 -5.10
C GLY A 34 -15.83 -21.22 -5.05
N ALA A 35 -16.65 -21.93 -4.27
CA ALA A 35 -16.64 -23.39 -4.23
C ALA A 35 -17.05 -24.00 -5.58
N ILE A 36 -18.08 -23.42 -6.23
CA ILE A 36 -18.51 -23.80 -7.58
C ILE A 36 -17.40 -23.60 -8.60
N SER A 37 -16.79 -22.41 -8.63
CA SER A 37 -15.68 -22.12 -9.55
C SER A 37 -14.49 -23.06 -9.34
N ALA A 38 -14.15 -23.35 -8.08
CA ALA A 38 -13.07 -24.28 -7.76
C ALA A 38 -13.38 -25.72 -8.22
N ALA A 39 -14.63 -26.17 -8.12
CA ALA A 39 -15.04 -27.48 -8.58
C ALA A 39 -14.97 -27.60 -10.11
N PHE A 40 -15.49 -26.62 -10.85
CA PHE A 40 -15.38 -26.61 -12.32
C PHE A 40 -13.92 -26.67 -12.80
N LYS A 41 -13.01 -25.99 -12.10
CA LYS A 41 -11.57 -26.08 -12.38
C LYS A 41 -11.02 -27.48 -12.15
N ARG A 42 -11.40 -28.15 -11.06
CA ARG A 42 -10.92 -29.51 -10.72
C ARG A 42 -11.46 -30.56 -11.69
N THR A 43 -12.69 -30.40 -12.16
CA THR A 43 -13.35 -31.33 -13.08
C THR A 43 -13.10 -31.02 -14.56
N GLY A 44 -12.30 -30.00 -14.86
CA GLY A 44 -12.01 -29.58 -16.24
C GLY A 44 -13.25 -29.07 -17.00
N THR A 45 -14.27 -28.61 -16.29
CA THR A 45 -15.54 -28.21 -16.89
C THR A 45 -15.46 -26.76 -17.37
N ALA A 46 -15.45 -26.56 -18.68
CA ALA A 46 -15.56 -25.24 -19.28
C ALA A 46 -17.00 -24.72 -19.18
N ARG A 47 -17.14 -23.42 -18.92
CA ARG A 47 -18.42 -22.72 -18.81
C ARG A 47 -18.42 -21.54 -19.76
N LEU A 48 -19.54 -21.29 -20.45
CA LEU A 48 -19.71 -20.05 -21.18
C LEU A 48 -19.75 -18.86 -20.20
N PRO A 49 -19.06 -17.75 -20.51
CA PRO A 49 -19.14 -16.56 -19.67
C PRO A 49 -20.60 -16.11 -19.62
N ALA A 50 -21.20 -16.12 -18.43
CA ALA A 50 -22.56 -15.65 -18.27
C ALA A 50 -22.68 -14.19 -18.72
N PRO A 51 -23.85 -13.77 -19.21
CA PRO A 51 -24.15 -12.35 -19.41
C PRO A 51 -23.80 -11.58 -18.13
N PRO A 52 -23.23 -10.36 -18.24
CA PRO A 52 -22.93 -9.55 -17.07
C PRO A 52 -24.23 -9.25 -16.33
N GLY A 53 -24.50 -10.02 -15.28
CA GLY A 53 -25.69 -9.85 -14.46
C GLY A 53 -25.72 -8.47 -13.78
N PRO A 54 -26.88 -8.05 -13.25
CA PRO A 54 -27.03 -6.80 -12.54
C PRO A 54 -26.04 -6.76 -11.36
N ARG A 55 -24.99 -5.94 -11.50
CA ARG A 55 -24.03 -5.69 -10.43
C ARG A 55 -24.73 -4.82 -9.40
N ALA A 56 -25.22 -5.42 -8.32
CA ALA A 56 -25.59 -4.66 -7.14
C ALA A 56 -24.35 -3.84 -6.72
N LEU A 57 -24.49 -2.51 -6.70
CA LEU A 57 -23.50 -1.63 -6.12
C LEU A 57 -23.30 -2.13 -4.68
N ARG A 58 -22.09 -2.56 -4.32
CA ARG A 58 -21.78 -2.77 -2.90
C ARG A 58 -22.07 -1.43 -2.24
N GLN A 59 -23.12 -1.35 -1.42
CA GLN A 59 -23.26 -0.28 -0.44
C GLN A 59 -22.04 -0.42 0.48
N ARG A 60 -20.97 0.28 0.13
CA ARG A 60 -19.88 0.57 1.05
C ARG A 60 -20.56 1.40 2.14
N GLY A 61 -20.52 0.92 3.38
CA GLY A 61 -21.11 1.58 4.54
C GLY A 61 -20.88 3.09 4.49
N GLY A 62 -21.97 3.82 4.77
CA GLY A 62 -22.07 5.26 4.59
C GLY A 62 -20.92 6.01 5.26
N PHE A 63 -20.34 6.92 4.48
CA PHE A 63 -19.85 8.16 5.05
C PHE A 63 -21.08 9.06 5.21
N PRO A 64 -21.26 9.74 6.36
CA PRO A 64 -22.42 10.60 6.56
C PRO A 64 -22.42 11.72 5.52
N ASP A 65 -23.62 11.94 4.99
CA ASP A 65 -23.94 12.95 3.99
C ASP A 65 -23.62 14.35 4.54
N ASP A 66 -22.54 14.95 4.07
CA ASP A 66 -22.47 16.40 3.92
C ASP A 66 -22.34 16.67 2.42
N GLU A 67 -23.52 16.87 1.82
CA GLU A 67 -23.83 17.59 0.59
C GLU A 67 -22.69 17.80 -0.40
N ILE A 68 -22.56 16.91 -1.38
CA ILE A 68 -21.98 17.27 -2.67
C ILE A 68 -22.93 16.79 -3.77
N GLU A 69 -23.71 17.72 -4.32
CA GLU A 69 -24.50 17.52 -5.54
C GLU A 69 -23.58 17.06 -6.68
N ILE A 70 -23.75 15.81 -7.13
CA ILE A 70 -23.03 15.29 -8.30
C ILE A 70 -23.87 15.56 -9.55
N SER A 71 -23.67 16.73 -10.16
CA SER A 71 -24.24 17.08 -11.45
C SER A 71 -23.56 16.29 -12.59
N PHE A 72 -24.18 15.21 -13.03
CA PHE A 72 -23.73 14.36 -14.14
C PHE A 72 -24.21 14.92 -15.50
N ARG A 73 -23.46 15.85 -16.10
CA ARG A 73 -23.45 16.07 -17.57
C ARG A 73 -22.33 17.02 -17.98
N GLY A 74 -21.28 16.50 -18.60
CA GLY A 74 -20.24 17.29 -19.24
C GLY A 74 -19.42 16.45 -20.23
N PRO A 75 -19.08 16.96 -21.43
CA PRO A 75 -18.25 16.26 -22.39
C PRO A 75 -16.77 16.39 -22.02
N VAL A 76 -16.07 15.24 -22.05
CA VAL A 76 -14.62 15.05 -22.24
C VAL A 76 -13.69 16.19 -21.73
N GLY A 77 -13.32 16.14 -20.46
CA GLY A 77 -12.27 16.98 -19.86
C GLY A 77 -12.49 17.09 -18.35
N ASP A 78 -11.43 16.97 -17.55
CA ASP A 78 -11.41 17.07 -16.08
C ASP A 78 -11.96 15.85 -15.30
N LEU A 79 -11.19 14.77 -15.12
CA LEU A 79 -10.03 14.53 -14.22
C LEU A 79 -10.30 14.07 -12.78
N VAL A 80 -11.46 13.50 -12.45
CA VAL A 80 -11.52 12.63 -11.26
C VAL A 80 -12.37 11.39 -11.53
N ARG A 81 -11.73 10.22 -11.65
CA ARG A 81 -12.48 8.95 -11.62
C ARG A 81 -13.05 8.75 -10.21
N PRO A 82 -14.33 8.37 -10.07
CA PRO A 82 -14.89 8.00 -8.78
C PRO A 82 -14.05 6.90 -8.12
N GLY A 83 -13.58 7.14 -6.88
CA GLY A 83 -12.72 6.23 -6.13
C GLY A 83 -11.21 6.30 -6.44
N SER A 84 -10.78 7.16 -7.36
CA SER A 84 -9.36 7.42 -7.62
C SER A 84 -8.81 8.51 -6.71
N LYS A 85 -7.52 8.41 -6.36
CA LYS A 85 -6.77 9.46 -5.66
C LYS A 85 -6.33 10.60 -6.61
N ASP A 86 -6.95 10.69 -7.80
CA ASP A 86 -6.57 11.67 -8.83
C ASP A 86 -6.82 13.10 -8.35
N HIS A 87 -7.85 13.32 -7.53
CA HIS A 87 -8.14 14.61 -6.88
C HIS A 87 -7.02 15.09 -5.96
N LEU A 88 -6.28 14.16 -5.31
CA LEU A 88 -5.13 14.51 -4.47
C LEU A 88 -3.91 14.94 -5.30
N LEU A 89 -3.86 14.52 -6.57
CA LEU A 89 -2.74 14.80 -7.48
C LEU A 89 -3.01 15.94 -8.46
N ALA A 90 -4.27 16.30 -8.69
CA ALA A 90 -4.65 17.39 -9.56
C ALA A 90 -3.99 18.74 -9.19
N PRO A 91 -3.87 19.14 -7.90
CA PRO A 91 -3.18 20.38 -7.52
C PRO A 91 -1.69 20.38 -7.88
N TRP A 92 -1.05 19.21 -7.85
CA TRP A 92 0.38 19.04 -8.08
C TRP A 92 0.74 18.87 -9.57
N ARG A 93 -0.22 19.02 -10.49
CA ARG A 93 -0.03 18.77 -11.92
C ARG A 93 1.12 19.58 -12.53
N GLY A 94 1.35 20.80 -12.06
CA GLY A 94 2.45 21.67 -12.52
C GLY A 94 3.85 21.24 -12.03
N ASP A 95 3.91 20.43 -10.98
CA ASP A 95 5.17 19.94 -10.39
C ASP A 95 5.57 18.58 -10.95
N LEU A 96 4.61 17.80 -11.45
CA LEU A 96 4.87 16.50 -12.07
C LEU A 96 5.77 16.65 -13.31
N GLY A 97 6.88 15.92 -13.32
CA GLY A 97 7.91 15.98 -14.37
C GLY A 97 9.00 17.03 -14.13
N ARG A 98 8.78 17.99 -13.22
CA ARG A 98 9.80 18.95 -12.74
C ARG A 98 10.39 18.56 -11.39
N VAL A 99 9.56 17.97 -10.53
CA VAL A 99 9.92 17.47 -9.20
C VAL A 99 9.91 15.94 -9.25
N PRO A 100 10.81 15.25 -8.53
CA PRO A 100 10.77 13.80 -8.41
C PRO A 100 9.42 13.31 -7.88
N ASP A 101 8.91 12.22 -8.45
CA ASP A 101 7.62 11.62 -8.05
C ASP A 101 7.56 11.30 -6.55
N ALA A 102 8.70 11.02 -5.92
CA ALA A 102 8.79 10.73 -4.48
C ALA A 102 8.40 11.93 -3.61
N GLU A 103 8.88 13.13 -3.94
CA GLU A 103 8.55 14.34 -3.20
C GLU A 103 7.09 14.74 -3.44
N VAL A 104 6.61 14.61 -4.68
CA VAL A 104 5.20 14.87 -4.99
C VAL A 104 4.29 13.87 -4.28
N ALA A 105 4.70 12.60 -4.19
CA ALA A 105 3.96 11.57 -3.47
C ALA A 105 3.85 11.87 -1.97
N GLU A 106 4.95 12.28 -1.34
CA GLU A 106 4.98 12.66 0.07
C GLU A 106 4.08 13.87 0.34
N ARG A 107 4.21 14.94 -0.46
CA ARG A 107 3.40 16.16 -0.31
C ARG A 107 1.91 15.91 -0.56
N ALA A 108 1.58 15.01 -1.47
CA ALA A 108 0.20 14.66 -1.81
C ALA A 108 -0.39 13.55 -0.91
N GLY A 109 0.38 12.94 -0.01
CA GLY A 109 -0.08 11.85 0.84
C GLY A 109 -0.45 10.57 0.06
N VAL A 110 0.20 10.31 -1.06
CA VAL A 110 -0.05 9.13 -1.91
C VAL A 110 1.22 8.31 -2.12
N SER A 111 1.10 7.11 -2.69
CA SER A 111 2.28 6.33 -3.05
C SER A 111 2.91 6.84 -4.34
N VAL A 112 4.23 6.67 -4.49
CA VAL A 112 4.97 6.98 -5.73
C VAL A 112 4.38 6.27 -6.95
N ARG A 113 3.90 5.03 -6.78
CA ARG A 113 3.20 4.27 -7.84
C ARG A 113 1.90 4.97 -8.29
N THR A 114 1.19 5.61 -7.38
CA THR A 114 -0.02 6.38 -7.69
C THR A 114 0.33 7.59 -8.56
N VAL A 115 1.40 8.31 -8.21
CA VAL A 115 1.94 9.43 -9.01
C VAL A 115 2.33 8.97 -10.41
N ALA A 116 3.12 7.89 -10.52
CA ALA A 116 3.54 7.34 -11.81
C ALA A 116 2.34 6.93 -12.70
N SER A 117 1.29 6.35 -12.09
CA SER A 117 0.08 5.94 -12.79
C SER A 117 -0.77 7.14 -13.24
N PHE A 118 -0.84 8.19 -12.43
CA PHE A 118 -1.47 9.46 -12.80
C PHE A 118 -0.71 10.13 -13.96
N ARG A 119 0.62 10.16 -13.87
CA ARG A 119 1.52 10.71 -14.88
C ARG A 119 1.36 10.02 -16.24
N ALA A 120 1.41 8.69 -16.27
CA ALA A 120 1.27 7.90 -17.50
C ALA A 120 -0.08 8.14 -18.21
N ARG A 121 -1.17 8.27 -17.45
CA ARG A 121 -2.52 8.52 -17.99
C ARG A 121 -2.69 9.94 -18.51
N ASN A 122 -2.03 10.91 -17.89
CA ASN A 122 -2.09 12.31 -18.26
C ASN A 122 -1.01 12.71 -19.29
N ALA A 123 -0.27 11.73 -19.84
CA ALA A 123 0.83 11.95 -20.78
C ALA A 123 1.88 12.96 -20.26
N ILE A 124 2.10 13.00 -18.95
CA ILE A 124 3.11 13.86 -18.33
C ILE A 124 4.45 13.11 -18.38
N PRO A 125 5.56 13.70 -18.86
CA PRO A 125 6.86 13.04 -18.91
C PRO A 125 7.44 12.87 -17.49
N GLY A 126 8.32 11.87 -17.34
CA GLY A 126 9.00 11.65 -16.08
C GLY A 126 10.03 12.71 -15.74
N TYR A 127 10.32 12.84 -14.45
CA TYR A 127 11.39 13.73 -13.99
C TYR A 127 12.73 13.33 -14.63
N THR A 128 13.39 14.30 -15.26
CA THR A 128 14.62 14.10 -16.06
C THR A 128 15.88 14.60 -15.34
N GLY A 129 15.76 15.17 -14.13
CA GLY A 129 16.90 15.66 -13.39
C GLY A 129 17.74 14.56 -12.73
N PRO A 130 18.83 14.94 -12.04
CA PRO A 130 19.72 13.99 -11.36
C PRO A 130 18.90 13.10 -10.44
N ARG A 131 19.01 11.78 -10.60
CA ARG A 131 18.41 10.85 -9.65
C ARG A 131 19.12 11.06 -8.32
N ARG A 132 18.37 11.38 -7.27
CA ARG A 132 18.92 11.27 -5.92
C ARG A 132 19.32 9.81 -5.72
N VAL A 133 20.59 9.58 -5.43
CA VAL A 133 21.05 8.29 -4.90
C VAL A 133 20.21 8.03 -3.65
N ARG A 134 19.67 6.82 -3.53
CA ARG A 134 18.99 6.43 -2.30
C ARG A 134 19.95 6.71 -1.15
N ARG A 135 19.57 7.59 -0.22
CA ARG A 135 20.19 7.55 1.11
C ARG A 135 19.66 6.27 1.72
N ASP A 136 20.55 5.29 1.89
CA ASP A 136 20.27 4.07 2.63
C ASP A 136 19.99 4.48 4.09
N GLY A 137 18.71 4.77 4.35
CA GLY A 137 18.22 5.31 5.61
C GLY A 137 18.06 4.25 6.70
N ASP A 138 19.03 3.34 6.85
CA ASP A 138 19.04 2.39 7.97
C ASP A 138 20.45 2.09 8.51
N GLU A 139 21.46 2.89 8.16
CA GLU A 139 22.79 2.80 8.78
C GLU A 139 22.77 3.57 10.11
N ARG A 140 22.14 2.98 11.12
CA ARG A 140 22.35 3.44 12.51
C ARG A 140 23.78 3.09 12.90
N HIS A 141 24.62 4.11 13.04
CA HIS A 141 25.98 3.91 13.49
C HIS A 141 26.02 3.62 14.99
N ALA A 142 26.91 2.71 15.38
CA ALA A 142 27.20 2.43 16.77
C ALA A 142 28.23 3.43 17.28
N TRP A 143 27.89 4.15 18.35
CA TRP A 143 28.79 5.08 19.02
C TRP A 143 29.06 4.58 20.44
N ARG A 144 30.33 4.36 20.79
CA ARG A 144 30.75 4.21 22.19
C ARG A 144 30.73 5.58 22.83
N ILE A 145 30.17 5.66 24.02
CA ILE A 145 30.13 6.87 24.81
C ILE A 145 30.71 6.57 26.19
N VAL A 146 31.42 7.53 26.76
CA VAL A 146 31.90 7.48 28.15
C VAL A 146 31.33 8.68 28.87
N ILE A 147 30.58 8.44 29.95
CA ILE A 147 29.92 9.45 30.77
C ILE A 147 30.53 9.41 32.17
N ARG A 148 30.98 10.55 32.67
CA ARG A 148 31.39 10.70 34.07
C ARG A 148 30.19 11.14 34.90
N HIS A 149 29.79 10.33 35.87
CA HIS A 149 28.72 10.63 36.81
C HIS A 149 29.22 10.42 38.23
N GLU A 150 29.11 11.44 39.09
CA GLU A 150 29.49 11.38 40.52
C GLU A 150 30.90 10.81 40.77
N GLY A 151 31.88 11.16 39.93
CA GLY A 151 33.27 10.72 40.06
C GLY A 151 33.58 9.33 39.49
N ASN A 152 32.59 8.61 38.95
CA ASN A 152 32.78 7.33 38.26
C ASN A 152 32.52 7.46 36.76
N ASP A 153 33.35 6.78 35.96
CA ASP A 153 33.17 6.69 34.50
C ASP A 153 32.27 5.50 34.16
N ARG A 154 31.19 5.76 33.42
CA ARG A 154 30.25 4.77 32.89
C ARG A 154 30.35 4.75 31.37
N GLU A 155 30.46 3.57 30.80
CA GLU A 155 30.46 3.39 29.35
C GLU A 155 29.09 2.94 28.86
N GLY A 156 28.69 3.42 27.69
CA GLY A 156 27.46 3.02 27.00
C GLY A 156 27.66 2.95 25.50
N VAL A 157 26.71 2.31 24.80
CA VAL A 157 26.66 2.32 23.33
C VAL A 157 25.35 2.97 22.92
N VAL A 158 25.43 3.93 21.99
CA VAL A 158 24.28 4.66 21.46
C VAL A 158 24.18 4.42 19.97
N LEU A 159 22.96 4.23 19.50
CA LEU A 159 22.63 4.17 18.08
C LEU A 159 22.16 5.55 17.65
N ALA A 160 22.92 6.18 16.76
CA ALA A 160 22.61 7.51 16.26
C ALA A 160 23.13 7.67 14.83
N GLU A 161 22.40 8.45 14.04
CA GLU A 161 22.78 8.72 12.65
C GLU A 161 23.97 9.69 12.59
N THR A 162 24.12 10.54 13.61
CA THR A 162 25.18 11.55 13.65
C THR A 162 25.84 11.64 15.02
N LEU A 163 27.08 12.13 15.04
CA LEU A 163 27.80 12.45 16.28
C LEU A 163 27.03 13.44 17.17
N ALA A 164 26.34 14.41 16.55
CA ALA A 164 25.55 15.41 17.27
C ALA A 164 24.35 14.78 17.98
N GLU A 165 23.67 13.86 17.31
CA GLU A 165 22.57 13.09 17.89
C GLU A 165 23.07 12.14 18.98
N ALA A 166 24.20 11.45 18.75
CA ALA A 166 24.84 10.59 19.74
C ALA A 166 25.20 11.36 21.02
N ALA A 167 25.71 12.59 20.89
CA ALA A 167 26.04 13.44 22.04
C ALA A 167 24.78 13.95 22.77
N ALA A 168 23.71 14.27 22.04
CA ALA A 168 22.45 14.77 22.61
C ALA A 168 21.71 13.70 23.42
N GLN A 169 21.70 12.44 22.97
CA GLN A 169 21.08 11.33 23.68
C GLN A 169 21.74 11.03 25.04
N VAL A 170 22.93 11.58 25.28
CA VAL A 170 23.81 11.27 26.43
C VAL A 170 23.81 12.36 27.48
N GLN A 171 23.15 13.48 27.23
CA GLN A 171 22.89 14.51 28.23
C GLN A 171 21.84 14.03 29.24
N LEU A 172 22.23 13.06 30.06
CA LEU A 172 21.52 12.68 31.27
C LEU A 172 21.74 13.78 32.33
N PRO A 173 20.70 14.17 33.10
CA PRO A 173 20.86 15.14 34.18
C PRO A 173 21.87 14.60 35.21
N GLY A 174 23.00 15.29 35.38
CA GLY A 174 24.07 14.93 36.33
C GLY A 174 25.30 14.22 35.74
N GLY A 175 25.26 13.80 34.47
CA GLY A 175 26.39 13.16 33.79
C GLY A 175 27.13 14.12 32.86
N ARG A 176 28.47 14.15 32.90
CA ARG A 176 29.29 14.86 31.92
C ARG A 176 29.85 13.87 30.89
N LEU A 177 29.57 14.10 29.62
CA LEU A 177 30.19 13.35 28.52
C LEU A 177 31.72 13.55 28.51
N VAL A 178 32.46 12.46 28.52
CA VAL A 178 33.93 12.42 28.54
C VAL A 178 34.48 12.14 27.14
N SER A 179 33.91 11.16 26.43
CA SER A 179 34.31 10.85 25.06
C SER A 179 33.19 10.19 24.28
N VAL A 180 33.22 10.36 22.95
CA VAL A 180 32.37 9.66 21.99
C VAL A 180 33.28 9.10 20.90
N THR A 181 33.21 7.80 20.66
CA THR A 181 34.02 7.09 19.68
C THR A 181 33.13 6.30 18.75
N TRP A 182 33.28 6.50 17.45
CA TRP A 182 32.60 5.69 16.45
C TRP A 182 33.09 4.23 16.52
N LEU A 183 32.17 3.28 16.68
CA LEU A 183 32.47 1.85 16.77
C LEU A 183 32.25 1.08 15.45
N GLY A 184 31.60 1.71 14.47
CA GLY A 184 31.32 1.10 13.18
C GLY A 184 29.84 1.15 12.78
N GLU A 185 29.55 0.58 11.62
CA GLU A 185 28.20 0.35 11.12
C GLU A 185 27.61 -0.90 11.80
N LEU A 186 26.49 -0.74 12.52
CA LEU A 186 25.69 -1.88 12.92
C LEU A 186 24.71 -2.14 11.78
N LEU A 187 24.93 -3.24 11.04
CA LEU A 187 23.90 -3.79 10.18
C LEU A 187 22.69 -4.10 11.07
N SER A 188 21.56 -3.40 10.84
CA SER A 188 20.28 -3.74 11.46
C SER A 188 20.06 -5.25 11.36
N PRO A 189 19.79 -5.97 12.47
CA PRO A 189 19.39 -7.37 12.34
C PRO A 189 18.10 -7.39 11.52
N ALA A 190 18.14 -8.05 10.37
CA ALA A 190 16.97 -8.25 9.52
C ALA A 190 15.82 -8.75 10.41
N ALA A 191 14.75 -7.96 10.48
CA ALA A 191 13.55 -8.32 11.23
C ALA A 191 13.02 -9.66 10.70
N GLY A 192 13.15 -10.71 11.51
CA GLY A 192 12.56 -12.04 11.30
C GLY A 192 11.15 -12.14 11.87
#